data_AF-A0A6J2Y4Z9-F1
#
_entry.id   AF-A0A6J2Y4Z9-F1
#
_cell.length_a   1.000
_cell.length_b   1.000
_cell.length_c   1.000
_cell.angle_alpha   90.00
_cell.angle_beta   90.00
_cell.angle_gamma   90.00
#
_symmetry.space_group_name_H-M   'P 1'
#
loop_
_entity.id
_entity.type
_entity.pdbx_description
1 polymer ?
#
loop_
_entity_poly.entity_id
_entity_poly.type
_entity_poly.pdbx_seq_one_letter_code
_entity_poly.pdbx_strand_id
1 'polypeptide(L)'
;MYKKNAKVFIDALQKINERQTLKQAKEILQKISFDGQEKVSLLLKDYCPWLANFSAARMNLELEIPGQYTGDKMPLVQHHIKIAGFRETVAVMSSKTKPIKITMLGMNSKEYPFLVKAGEDIRQDQRIEQLFVLMNNIFATANKTHQLLHTKYLFVRILWFLQVIPLTSSLGIIQWVENIISIEGFIKKSLNNKKRTDSWKTNANSYVQFFERKPSDIDVYGATALKRTKDDVVKFYQRMVNQIPLDIL
;
A
#
# COMPACT_ATOMS: atom_id res chain seq x y z
N MET A 1 -8.61 30.95 7.15
CA MET A 1 -7.38 30.53 7.85
C MET A 1 -6.81 29.18 7.36
N TYR A 2 -7.65 28.25 6.86
CA TYR A 2 -7.23 26.95 6.27
C TYR A 2 -6.34 27.00 5.01
N LYS A 3 -6.30 28.13 4.30
CA LYS A 3 -5.46 28.31 3.10
C LYS A 3 -4.01 28.71 3.40
N LYS A 4 -3.64 29.05 4.65
CA LYS A 4 -2.27 29.53 4.96
C LYS A 4 -1.28 28.38 5.18
N ASN A 5 -1.65 27.30 5.86
CA ASN A 5 -0.69 26.24 6.23
C ASN A 5 -0.42 25.24 5.08
N ALA A 6 -1.44 24.88 4.30
CA ALA A 6 -1.24 24.12 3.07
C ALA A 6 -0.41 24.91 2.04
N LYS A 7 -0.59 26.24 2.01
CA LYS A 7 0.17 27.14 1.16
C LYS A 7 1.62 27.27 1.61
N VAL A 8 1.93 27.23 2.91
CA VAL A 8 3.33 27.19 3.39
C VAL A 8 4.03 25.89 3.03
N PHE A 9 3.35 24.75 3.12
CA PHE A 9 3.89 23.44 2.70
C PHE A 9 4.08 23.36 1.18
N ILE A 10 3.13 23.88 0.41
CA ILE A 10 3.19 23.98 -1.05
C ILE A 10 4.24 25.01 -1.50
N ASP A 11 4.35 26.17 -0.83
CA ASP A 11 5.35 27.21 -1.12
C ASP A 11 6.77 26.74 -0.74
N ALA A 12 6.91 25.90 0.29
CA ALA A 12 8.16 25.22 0.62
C ALA A 12 8.56 24.18 -0.44
N LEU A 13 7.57 23.49 -1.02
CA LEU A 13 7.77 22.60 -2.18
C LEU A 13 8.01 23.37 -3.49
N GLN A 14 7.44 24.56 -3.67
CA GLN A 14 7.61 25.42 -4.86
C GLN A 14 8.92 26.22 -4.85
N LYS A 15 9.49 26.53 -3.67
CA LYS A 15 10.83 27.10 -3.53
C LYS A 15 11.94 26.12 -3.91
N ILE A 16 11.64 24.82 -3.91
CA ILE A 16 12.49 23.81 -4.51
C ILE A 16 12.30 23.94 -6.02
N ASN A 17 13.37 24.13 -6.79
CA ASN A 17 13.32 24.29 -8.24
C ASN A 17 12.74 23.03 -8.92
N GLU A 18 11.39 22.93 -8.95
CA GLU A 18 10.60 21.75 -9.27
C GLU A 18 10.99 21.12 -10.60
N ARG A 19 11.41 21.94 -11.58
CA ARG A 19 11.77 21.44 -12.90
C ARG A 19 13.12 20.73 -12.95
N GLN A 20 14.06 21.05 -12.06
CA GLN A 20 15.35 20.35 -12.01
C GLN A 20 15.27 19.12 -11.09
N THR A 21 14.61 19.23 -9.94
CA THR A 21 14.44 18.11 -9.00
C THR A 21 13.45 17.07 -9.49
N LEU A 22 12.33 17.44 -10.11
CA LEU A 22 11.42 16.45 -10.71
C LEU A 22 12.03 15.79 -11.95
N LYS A 23 12.90 16.50 -12.68
CA LYS A 23 13.59 15.94 -13.85
C LYS A 23 14.71 14.99 -13.43
N GLN A 24 15.49 15.35 -12.41
CA GLN A 24 16.45 14.46 -11.76
C GLN A 24 15.77 13.26 -11.08
N ALA A 25 14.66 13.46 -10.36
CA ALA A 25 13.91 12.38 -9.74
C ALA A 25 13.29 11.46 -10.81
N LYS A 26 12.75 12.00 -11.91
CA LYS A 26 12.25 11.20 -13.04
C LYS A 26 13.37 10.46 -13.78
N GLU A 27 14.54 11.06 -13.96
CA GLU A 27 15.72 10.40 -14.55
C GLU A 27 16.26 9.29 -13.65
N ILE A 28 16.29 9.50 -12.32
CA ILE A 28 16.66 8.47 -11.34
C ILE A 28 15.62 7.35 -11.33
N LEU A 29 14.33 7.67 -11.34
CA LEU A 29 13.24 6.69 -11.43
C LEU A 29 13.22 5.94 -12.77
N GLN A 30 13.60 6.60 -13.87
CA GLN A 30 13.75 5.95 -15.18
C GLN A 30 14.97 5.02 -15.24
N LYS A 31 16.10 5.40 -14.63
CA LYS A 31 17.27 4.52 -14.47
C LYS A 31 16.94 3.29 -13.62
N ILE A 32 16.15 3.46 -12.56
CA ILE A 32 15.63 2.34 -11.73
C ILE A 32 14.67 1.42 -12.51
N SER A 33 14.08 1.90 -13.62
CA SER A 33 13.14 1.15 -14.45
C SER A 33 13.77 0.40 -15.63
N PHE A 34 15.09 0.49 -15.84
CA PHE A 34 15.80 -0.29 -16.87
C PHE A 34 16.63 -1.41 -16.21
N ASP A 35 16.20 -2.63 -16.50
CA ASP A 35 16.90 -3.92 -16.56
C ASP A 35 18.22 -4.16 -15.77
N GLY A 36 18.26 -5.28 -15.04
CA GLY A 36 19.50 -5.93 -14.59
C GLY A 36 20.05 -5.54 -13.20
N GLN A 37 19.71 -6.34 -12.18
CA GLN A 37 20.41 -6.49 -10.87
C GLN A 37 21.20 -5.28 -10.30
N GLU A 38 20.65 -4.07 -10.31
CA GLU A 38 21.20 -3.01 -9.46
C GLU A 38 20.76 -3.25 -8.01
N LYS A 39 21.75 -3.26 -7.12
CA LYS A 39 21.55 -3.40 -5.68
C LYS A 39 20.70 -2.22 -5.19
N VAL A 40 19.40 -2.47 -5.01
CA VAL A 40 18.44 -1.49 -4.52
C VAL A 40 18.99 -0.86 -3.24
N SER A 41 19.24 0.45 -3.26
CA SER A 41 19.77 1.12 -2.08
C SER A 41 18.75 1.07 -0.94
N LEU A 42 19.25 0.82 0.26
CA LEU A 42 18.47 0.84 1.49
C LEU A 42 18.61 2.16 2.25
N LEU A 43 19.33 3.15 1.70
CA LEU A 43 19.57 4.42 2.35
C LEU A 43 18.65 5.50 1.76
N LEU A 44 17.95 6.24 2.63
CA LEU A 44 17.05 7.33 2.27
C LEU A 44 17.78 8.42 1.47
N LYS A 45 19.05 8.70 1.81
CA LYS A 45 19.85 9.73 1.15
C LYS A 45 20.00 9.51 -0.36
N ASP A 46 19.97 8.26 -0.82
CA ASP A 46 20.16 7.92 -2.23
C ASP A 46 18.88 8.21 -3.04
N TYR A 47 17.72 8.30 -2.39
CA TYR A 47 16.45 8.68 -3.00
C TYR A 47 16.16 10.18 -2.80
N CYS A 48 16.35 10.69 -1.58
CA CYS A 48 16.08 12.08 -1.24
C CYS A 48 17.07 12.58 -0.18
N PRO A 49 18.18 13.23 -0.58
CA PRO A 49 19.17 13.80 0.34
C PRO A 49 18.58 14.84 1.29
N TRP A 50 17.60 15.61 0.81
CA TRP A 50 16.95 16.64 1.63
C TRP A 50 16.20 16.05 2.82
N LEU A 51 15.43 14.96 2.60
CA LEU A 51 14.73 14.26 3.68
C LEU A 51 15.70 13.56 4.63
N ALA A 52 16.78 12.98 4.10
CA ALA A 52 17.80 12.34 4.93
C ALA A 52 18.50 13.33 5.88
N ASN A 53 18.73 14.56 5.42
CA ASN A 53 19.35 15.62 6.21
C ASN A 53 18.33 16.50 6.98
N PHE A 54 17.03 16.20 6.88
CA PHE A 54 15.99 16.98 7.52
C PHE A 54 16.06 16.86 9.04
N SER A 55 16.12 18.00 9.72
CA SER A 55 16.00 18.11 11.16
C SER A 55 15.25 19.38 11.50
N ALA A 56 14.12 19.26 12.20
CA ALA A 56 13.26 20.40 12.54
C ALA A 56 14.03 21.49 13.30
N ALA A 57 14.88 21.09 14.25
CA ALA A 57 15.69 22.00 15.04
C ALA A 57 16.76 22.74 14.22
N ARG A 58 17.42 22.05 13.27
CA ARG A 58 18.49 22.64 12.45
C ARG A 58 17.94 23.55 11.36
N MET A 59 16.79 23.20 10.79
CA MET A 59 16.19 23.92 9.67
C MET A 59 15.19 24.99 10.10
N ASN A 60 14.87 25.09 11.39
CA ASN A 60 13.81 25.95 11.93
C ASN A 60 12.50 25.82 11.13
N LEU A 61 12.17 24.59 10.76
CA LEU A 61 11.02 24.25 9.91
C LEU A 61 10.17 23.20 10.62
N GLU A 62 8.92 23.55 10.89
CA GLU A 62 7.95 22.66 11.53
C GLU A 62 7.07 22.01 10.47
N LEU A 63 7.17 20.69 10.34
CA LEU A 63 6.31 19.89 9.47
C LEU A 63 5.45 18.98 10.34
N GLU A 64 4.15 18.89 10.07
CA GLU A 64 3.25 17.96 10.78
C GLU A 64 3.36 16.56 10.18
N ILE A 65 3.20 15.52 11.02
CA ILE A 65 2.97 14.17 10.52
C ILE A 65 1.67 14.18 9.71
N PRO A 66 1.67 13.72 8.45
CA PRO A 66 0.49 13.73 7.60
C PRO A 66 -0.69 12.93 8.20
N GLY A 67 -1.93 13.31 7.85
CA GLY A 67 -3.13 12.54 8.19
C GLY A 67 -3.80 12.88 9.54
N GLN A 68 -3.36 13.94 10.22
CA GLN A 68 -3.93 14.33 11.54
C GLN A 68 -5.25 15.12 11.47
N TYR A 69 -5.63 15.60 10.28
CA TYR A 69 -6.88 16.32 10.07
C TYR A 69 -8.01 15.33 9.77
N THR A 70 -8.78 14.94 10.79
CA THR A 70 -9.88 13.97 10.64
C THR A 70 -11.16 14.58 10.06
N GLY A 71 -11.38 15.89 10.25
CA GLY A 71 -12.58 16.59 9.77
C GLY A 71 -13.81 16.45 10.69
N ASP A 72 -13.80 15.52 11.65
CA ASP A 72 -14.92 15.31 12.59
C ASP A 72 -15.03 16.42 13.66
N LYS A 73 -13.91 17.08 13.97
CA LYS A 73 -13.80 18.09 15.02
C LYS A 73 -12.85 19.21 14.58
N MET A 74 -12.96 20.37 15.22
CA MET A 74 -12.02 21.46 15.01
C MET A 74 -10.60 20.98 15.38
N PRO A 75 -9.62 21.09 14.48
CA PRO A 75 -8.28 20.58 14.73
C PRO A 75 -7.55 21.45 15.76
N LEU A 76 -6.95 20.80 16.77
CA LEU A 76 -6.07 21.45 17.75
C LEU A 76 -4.64 21.38 17.24
N VAL A 77 -4.29 22.28 16.31
CA VAL A 77 -3.00 22.32 15.60
C VAL A 77 -1.80 22.31 16.56
N GLN A 78 -1.93 22.96 17.73
CA GLN A 78 -0.88 22.99 18.76
C GLN A 78 -0.53 21.60 19.33
N HIS A 79 -1.45 20.64 19.25
CA HIS A 79 -1.24 19.26 19.70
C HIS A 79 -0.89 18.30 18.55
N HIS A 80 -0.81 18.81 17.32
CA HIS A 80 -0.41 17.97 16.20
C HIS A 80 1.04 17.54 16.36
N ILE A 81 1.28 16.26 16.08
CA ILE A 81 2.61 15.67 16.13
C ILE A 81 3.41 16.24 14.95
N LYS A 82 4.55 16.83 15.25
CA LYS A 82 5.50 17.36 14.26
C LYS A 82 6.59 16.34 13.96
N ILE A 83 7.15 16.41 12.77
CA ILE A 83 8.26 15.59 12.29
C ILE A 83 9.55 16.16 12.90
N ALA A 84 10.26 15.34 13.67
CA ALA A 84 11.60 15.66 14.16
C ALA A 84 12.68 15.36 13.11
N GLY A 85 12.48 14.29 12.33
CA GLY A 85 13.44 13.77 11.34
C GLY A 85 12.88 12.58 10.58
N PHE A 86 13.74 11.92 9.79
CA PHE A 86 13.43 10.69 9.08
C PHE A 86 14.48 9.62 9.42
N ARG A 87 14.07 8.36 9.38
CA ARG A 87 15.00 7.23 9.51
C ARG A 87 15.90 7.17 8.27
N GLU A 88 17.20 6.94 8.47
CA GLU A 88 18.18 6.86 7.38
C GLU A 88 17.96 5.67 6.45
N THR A 89 17.31 4.62 6.95
CA THR A 89 17.04 3.39 6.20
C THR A 89 15.65 3.39 5.59
N VAL A 90 15.53 2.90 4.36
CA VAL A 90 14.27 2.63 3.67
C VAL A 90 14.14 1.15 3.33
N ALA A 91 12.92 0.70 3.08
CA ALA A 91 12.67 -0.65 2.59
C ALA A 91 11.86 -0.59 1.29
N VAL A 92 12.35 -1.26 0.24
CA VAL A 92 11.64 -1.36 -1.03
C VAL A 92 10.79 -2.63 -1.02
N MET A 93 9.49 -2.46 -1.24
CA MET A 93 8.54 -3.58 -1.19
C MET A 93 8.58 -4.41 -2.47
N SER A 94 8.40 -5.72 -2.34
CA SER A 94 8.33 -6.65 -3.46
C SER A 94 6.97 -6.59 -4.17
N SER A 95 6.74 -5.54 -4.94
CA SER A 95 5.54 -5.34 -5.78
C SER A 95 5.94 -4.85 -7.18
N LYS A 96 5.01 -4.90 -8.13
CA LYS A 96 5.21 -4.45 -9.52
C LYS A 96 5.75 -3.02 -9.59
N THR A 97 5.22 -2.14 -8.75
CA THR A 97 5.60 -0.71 -8.70
C THR A 97 6.72 -0.40 -7.71
N LYS A 98 7.28 -1.43 -7.04
CA LYS A 98 8.38 -1.31 -6.06
C LYS A 98 8.25 -0.10 -5.10
N PRO A 99 7.11 0.05 -4.39
CA PRO A 99 6.90 1.21 -3.53
C PRO A 99 7.89 1.19 -2.35
N ILE A 100 8.21 2.38 -1.84
CA ILE A 100 9.30 2.59 -0.86
C ILE A 100 8.68 2.88 0.51
N LYS A 101 9.00 2.06 1.52
CA LYS A 101 8.66 2.34 2.92
C LYS A 101 9.69 3.29 3.51
N ILE A 102 9.23 4.46 3.96
CA ILE A 102 9.97 5.45 4.73
C ILE A 102 9.43 5.50 6.16
N THR A 103 10.23 5.94 7.12
CA THR A 103 9.79 6.12 8.51
C THR A 103 10.04 7.55 8.95
N MET A 104 8.96 8.25 9.29
CA MET A 104 9.00 9.59 9.88
C MET A 104 9.17 9.47 11.40
N LEU A 105 10.03 10.29 11.98
CA LEU A 105 10.25 10.36 13.43
C LEU A 105 9.44 11.53 13.97
N GLY A 106 8.49 11.27 14.87
CA GLY A 106 7.71 12.31 15.53
C GLY A 106 8.49 12.97 16.67
N MET A 107 8.18 14.23 16.98
CA MET A 107 8.69 14.93 18.17
C MET A 107 8.25 14.31 19.49
N ASN A 108 7.28 13.39 19.46
CA ASN A 108 6.84 12.58 20.60
C ASN A 108 7.64 11.27 20.75
N SER A 109 8.79 11.15 20.08
CA SER A 109 9.65 9.97 20.08
C SER A 109 8.99 8.70 19.52
N LYS A 110 7.91 8.84 18.74
CA LYS A 110 7.26 7.71 18.04
C LYS A 110 7.63 7.68 16.57
N GLU A 111 7.63 6.48 16.01
CA GLU A 111 7.89 6.24 14.60
C GLU A 111 6.57 6.09 13.82
N TYR A 112 6.53 6.71 12.65
CA TYR A 112 5.37 6.72 11.76
C TYR A 112 5.80 6.20 10.39
N PRO A 113 5.65 4.90 10.13
CA PRO A 113 6.02 4.32 8.85
C PRO A 113 4.96 4.64 7.79
N PHE A 114 5.43 5.03 6.60
CA PHE A 114 4.61 5.33 5.44
C PHE A 114 5.18 4.65 4.21
N LEU A 115 4.29 4.15 3.36
CA LEU A 115 4.60 3.62 2.04
C LEU A 115 4.43 4.72 1.00
N VAL A 116 5.52 5.08 0.33
CA VAL A 116 5.53 6.02 -0.78
C VAL A 116 5.17 5.29 -2.07
N LYS A 117 4.08 5.73 -2.71
CA LYS A 117 3.70 5.32 -4.06
C LYS A 117 3.97 6.47 -5.03
N ALA A 118 4.87 6.25 -5.97
CA ALA A 118 5.23 7.20 -7.02
C ALA A 118 4.82 6.65 -8.39
N GLY A 119 4.45 7.54 -9.31
CA GLY A 119 4.00 7.19 -10.66
C GLY A 119 2.52 6.80 -10.75
N GLU A 120 1.77 6.86 -9.66
CA GLU A 120 0.35 6.47 -9.60
C GLU A 120 -0.50 7.57 -8.95
N ASP A 121 -1.74 7.69 -9.41
CA ASP A 121 -2.74 8.58 -8.82
C ASP A 121 -3.56 7.82 -7.77
N ILE A 122 -3.25 8.05 -6.49
CA ILE A 122 -3.90 7.36 -5.37
C ILE A 122 -5.16 8.06 -4.87
N ARG A 123 -5.71 9.02 -5.62
CA ARG A 123 -6.94 9.72 -5.22
C ARG A 123 -8.14 8.79 -5.16
N GLN A 124 -8.20 7.78 -6.05
CA GLN A 124 -9.27 6.78 -6.00
C GLN A 124 -9.20 5.97 -4.71
N ASP A 125 -8.01 5.47 -4.34
CA ASP A 125 -7.77 4.77 -3.07
C ASP A 125 -8.20 5.64 -1.87
N GLN A 126 -7.86 6.94 -1.87
CA GLN A 126 -8.26 7.86 -0.81
C GLN A 126 -9.79 7.95 -0.65
N ARG A 127 -10.55 8.01 -1.76
CA ARG A 127 -12.02 8.06 -1.69
C ARG A 127 -12.63 6.76 -1.19
N ILE A 128 -12.03 5.63 -1.54
CA ILE A 128 -12.44 4.31 -1.05
C ILE A 128 -12.19 4.22 0.46
N GLU A 129 -11.03 4.66 0.95
CA GLU A 129 -10.75 4.71 2.40
C GLU A 129 -11.73 5.62 3.16
N GLN A 130 -12.09 6.78 2.58
CA GLN A 130 -13.13 7.65 3.16
C GLN A 130 -14.48 6.94 3.25
N LEU A 131 -14.88 6.20 2.22
CA LEU A 131 -16.10 5.40 2.24
C LEU A 131 -16.05 4.35 3.35
N PHE A 132 -14.92 3.67 3.52
CA PHE A 132 -14.73 2.71 4.60
C PHE A 132 -14.83 3.33 5.99
N VAL A 133 -14.32 4.56 6.18
CA VAL A 133 -14.53 5.32 7.41
C VAL A 133 -16.00 5.58 7.69
N LEU A 134 -16.75 6.01 6.67
CA LEU A 134 -18.19 6.24 6.82
C LEU A 134 -18.96 4.94 7.14
N MET A 135 -18.63 3.84 6.47
CA MET A 135 -19.23 2.53 6.75
C MET A 135 -18.97 2.11 8.20
N ASN A 136 -17.73 2.21 8.67
CA ASN A 136 -17.36 1.89 10.04
C ASN A 136 -18.16 2.75 11.05
N ASN A 137 -18.38 4.04 10.77
CA ASN A 137 -19.18 4.92 11.61
C ASN A 137 -20.67 4.53 11.65
N ILE A 138 -21.25 4.15 10.50
CA ILE A 138 -22.64 3.67 10.42
C ILE A 138 -22.80 2.38 11.23
N PHE A 139 -21.89 1.42 11.05
CA PHE A 139 -21.94 0.15 11.78
C PHE A 139 -21.70 0.32 13.28
N ALA A 140 -20.79 1.21 13.68
CA ALA A 140 -20.58 1.54 15.10
C ALA A 140 -21.84 2.14 15.75
N THR A 141 -22.64 2.89 14.99
CA THR A 141 -23.90 3.48 15.47
C THR A 141 -25.00 2.43 15.57
N ALA A 142 -25.15 1.57 14.57
CA ALA A 142 -26.14 0.49 14.57
C ALA A 142 -25.95 -0.49 15.75
N ASN A 143 -24.70 -0.81 16.08
CA ASN A 143 -24.36 -1.67 17.21
C ASN A 143 -24.65 -1.02 18.59
N LYS A 144 -24.75 0.31 18.68
CA LYS A 144 -25.14 1.01 19.91
C LYS A 144 -26.66 0.98 20.11
N THR A 145 -27.42 1.03 19.02
CA THR A 145 -28.89 1.04 19.04
C THR A 145 -29.50 -0.34 19.25
N HIS A 146 -28.91 -1.38 18.64
CA HIS A 146 -29.36 -2.75 18.83
C HIS A 146 -28.43 -3.47 19.81
N GLN A 147 -28.92 -3.75 21.03
CA GLN A 147 -28.29 -4.64 22.03
C GLN A 147 -28.22 -6.11 21.53
N LEU A 148 -27.70 -6.36 20.33
CA LEU A 148 -27.43 -7.71 19.84
C LEU A 148 -26.11 -8.18 20.47
N LEU A 149 -26.26 -8.67 21.70
CA LEU A 149 -25.24 -9.08 22.65
C LEU A 149 -24.39 -10.30 22.24
N HIS A 150 -24.56 -10.86 21.02
CA HIS A 150 -23.80 -12.04 20.57
C HIS A 150 -22.88 -11.82 19.37
N THR A 151 -22.87 -10.62 18.76
CA THR A 151 -22.05 -10.31 17.57
C THR A 151 -20.94 -9.28 17.87
N LYS A 152 -20.58 -9.11 19.14
CA LYS A 152 -19.57 -8.12 19.61
C LYS A 152 -18.17 -8.30 19.00
N TYR A 153 -17.84 -9.51 18.52
CA TYR A 153 -16.51 -9.83 18.00
C TYR A 153 -16.39 -9.80 16.48
N LEU A 154 -17.50 -9.85 15.73
CA LEU A 154 -17.43 -10.02 14.28
C LEU A 154 -17.27 -8.69 13.52
N PHE A 155 -17.66 -7.57 14.12
CA PHE A 155 -17.93 -6.34 13.37
C PHE A 155 -16.95 -5.17 13.60
N VAL A 156 -16.18 -5.17 14.69
CA VAL A 156 -15.45 -3.97 15.16
C VAL A 156 -14.08 -3.77 14.46
N ARG A 157 -13.67 -4.68 13.56
CA ARG A 157 -12.30 -4.67 13.00
C ARG A 157 -12.24 -4.93 11.50
N ILE A 158 -13.31 -4.61 10.77
CA ILE A 158 -13.42 -4.98 9.35
C ILE A 158 -12.38 -4.25 8.48
N LEU A 159 -11.96 -3.02 8.82
CA LEU A 159 -10.93 -2.29 8.07
C LEU A 159 -10.00 -1.55 9.03
N TRP A 160 -8.73 -1.96 9.10
CA TRP A 160 -7.68 -1.14 9.68
C TRP A 160 -7.59 0.15 8.86
N PHE A 161 -7.78 1.30 9.50
CA PHE A 161 -7.72 2.59 8.81
C PHE A 161 -6.30 2.82 8.28
N LEU A 162 -6.16 2.83 6.96
CA LEU A 162 -4.93 3.23 6.30
C LEU A 162 -5.11 4.69 5.89
N GLN A 163 -4.26 5.59 6.39
CA GLN A 163 -4.26 6.95 5.89
C GLN A 163 -3.67 6.98 4.49
N VAL A 164 -4.50 7.27 3.50
CA VAL A 164 -4.09 7.48 2.11
C VAL A 164 -4.07 8.98 1.83
N ILE A 165 -2.90 9.50 1.51
CA ILE A 165 -2.65 10.94 1.41
C ILE A 165 -2.02 11.22 0.03
N PRO A 166 -2.81 11.61 -0.97
CA PRO A 166 -2.27 12.06 -2.25
C PRO A 166 -1.56 13.40 -2.05
N LEU A 167 -0.30 13.46 -2.45
CA LEU A 167 0.51 14.69 -2.39
C LEU A 167 0.44 15.45 -3.72
N THR A 168 0.50 14.71 -4.84
CA THR A 168 0.32 15.21 -6.20
C THR A 168 -0.50 14.21 -7.02
N SER A 169 -0.74 14.48 -8.31
CA SER A 169 -1.41 13.53 -9.23
C SER A 169 -0.62 12.25 -9.51
N SER A 170 0.67 12.19 -9.13
CA SER A 170 1.55 11.05 -9.41
C SER A 170 2.40 10.63 -8.20
N LEU A 171 2.12 11.20 -7.02
CA LEU A 171 2.84 10.91 -5.80
C LEU A 171 1.86 10.94 -4.64
N GLY A 172 1.91 9.93 -3.80
CA GLY A 172 1.27 9.97 -2.51
C GLY A 172 1.84 8.97 -1.54
N ILE A 173 1.35 9.04 -0.31
CA ILE A 173 1.80 8.20 0.78
C ILE A 173 0.61 7.46 1.40
N ILE A 174 0.88 6.25 1.84
CA ILE A 174 -0.08 5.38 2.51
C ILE A 174 0.50 5.00 3.86
N GLN A 175 -0.25 5.13 4.94
CA GLN A 175 0.22 4.70 6.25
C GLN A 175 0.53 3.21 6.24
N TRP A 176 1.71 2.85 6.74
CA TRP A 176 2.10 1.46 6.85
C TRP A 176 1.63 0.88 8.18
N VAL A 177 1.05 -0.31 8.14
CA VAL A 177 0.69 -1.06 9.34
C VAL A 177 1.79 -2.07 9.58
N GLU A 178 2.36 -2.06 10.78
CA GLU A 178 3.42 -3.00 11.14
C GLU A 178 2.85 -4.40 11.43
N ASN A 179 3.72 -5.42 11.34
CA ASN A 179 3.40 -6.83 11.59
C ASN A 179 2.33 -7.45 10.67
N ILE A 180 2.22 -6.95 9.44
CA ILE A 180 1.39 -7.56 8.39
C ILE A 180 2.26 -8.29 7.36
N ILE A 181 1.69 -9.31 6.73
CA ILE A 181 2.25 -10.00 5.57
C ILE A 181 1.16 -10.19 4.53
N SER A 182 1.53 -10.30 3.26
CA SER A 182 0.57 -10.66 2.21
C SER A 182 0.05 -12.08 2.43
N ILE A 183 -1.19 -12.34 2.03
CA ILE A 183 -1.79 -13.69 2.08
C ILE A 183 -0.93 -14.67 1.27
N GLU A 184 -0.44 -14.27 0.10
CA GLU A 184 0.48 -15.07 -0.69
C GLU A 184 1.77 -15.40 0.09
N GLY A 185 2.36 -14.41 0.78
CA GLY A 185 3.54 -14.61 1.62
C GLY A 185 3.28 -15.55 2.78
N PHE A 186 2.12 -15.44 3.43
CA PHE A 186 1.67 -16.36 4.48
C PHE A 186 1.54 -17.79 3.95
N ILE A 187 0.80 -17.98 2.86
CA ILE A 187 0.58 -19.28 2.22
C ILE A 187 1.91 -19.91 1.83
N LYS A 188 2.80 -19.18 1.15
CA LYS A 188 4.14 -19.67 0.77
C LYS A 188 4.97 -20.10 1.98
N LYS A 189 4.93 -19.30 3.06
CA LYS A 189 5.64 -19.63 4.31
C LYS A 189 5.10 -20.90 4.97
N SER A 190 3.78 -21.08 4.99
CA SER A 190 3.13 -22.29 5.51
C SER A 190 3.49 -23.55 4.68
N LEU A 191 3.66 -23.37 3.37
CA LEU A 191 3.93 -24.44 2.41
C LEU A 191 5.40 -24.84 2.22
N ASN A 192 6.35 -24.31 3.01
CA ASN A 192 7.81 -24.40 2.82
C ASN A 192 8.44 -25.83 2.83
N ASN A 193 7.65 -26.88 2.70
CA ASN A 193 8.10 -28.24 2.44
C ASN A 193 8.29 -28.43 0.92
N LYS A 194 9.53 -28.65 0.44
CA LYS A 194 9.91 -28.67 -1.00
C LYS A 194 8.98 -29.50 -1.90
N LYS A 195 8.49 -30.65 -1.41
CA LYS A 195 7.55 -31.52 -2.13
C LYS A 195 6.23 -30.82 -2.49
N ARG A 196 5.76 -29.90 -1.66
CA ARG A 196 4.51 -29.14 -1.88
C ARG A 196 4.73 -28.04 -2.92
N THR A 197 5.91 -27.41 -2.96
CA THR A 197 6.21 -26.28 -3.86
C THR A 197 6.20 -26.67 -5.35
N ASP A 198 6.65 -27.89 -5.67
CA ASP A 198 6.65 -28.41 -7.05
C ASP A 198 5.24 -28.75 -7.56
N SER A 199 4.32 -29.13 -6.64
CA SER A 199 2.91 -29.33 -6.95
C SER A 199 2.27 -28.04 -7.52
N TRP A 200 2.54 -26.87 -6.92
CA TRP A 200 1.97 -25.60 -7.37
C TRP A 200 2.38 -25.19 -8.78
N LYS A 201 3.65 -25.40 -9.15
CA LYS A 201 4.13 -25.11 -10.51
C LYS A 201 3.41 -25.98 -11.53
N THR A 202 3.22 -27.26 -11.18
CA THR A 202 2.48 -28.23 -11.99
C THR A 202 1.01 -27.83 -12.14
N ASN A 203 0.39 -27.37 -11.05
CA ASN A 203 -1.01 -26.91 -11.05
C ASN A 203 -1.17 -25.63 -11.87
N ALA A 204 -0.29 -24.64 -11.70
CA ALA A 204 -0.31 -23.42 -12.50
C ALA A 204 -0.17 -23.72 -14.00
N ASN A 205 0.71 -24.64 -14.37
CA ASN A 205 0.85 -25.10 -15.76
C ASN A 205 -0.42 -25.81 -16.25
N SER A 206 -1.03 -26.66 -15.41
CA SER A 206 -2.29 -27.36 -15.74
C SER A 206 -3.44 -26.38 -15.95
N TYR A 207 -3.50 -25.30 -15.15
CA TYR A 207 -4.43 -24.19 -15.34
C TYR A 207 -4.20 -23.48 -16.67
N VAL A 208 -2.96 -23.11 -16.99
CA VAL A 208 -2.65 -22.47 -18.29
C VAL A 208 -2.97 -23.39 -19.46
N GLN A 209 -2.67 -24.69 -19.37
CA GLN A 209 -2.98 -25.68 -20.40
C GLN A 209 -4.48 -25.86 -20.62
N PHE A 210 -5.30 -25.73 -19.57
CA PHE A 210 -6.76 -25.82 -19.70
C PHE A 210 -7.33 -24.78 -20.67
N PHE A 211 -6.70 -23.61 -20.75
CA PHE A 211 -7.09 -22.52 -21.64
C PHE A 211 -6.45 -22.60 -23.04
N GLU A 212 -5.59 -23.60 -23.30
CA GLU A 212 -4.91 -23.89 -24.58
C GLU A 212 -3.99 -22.78 -25.14
N ARG A 213 -4.19 -21.53 -24.72
CA ARG A 213 -3.39 -20.33 -25.00
C ARG A 213 -2.98 -19.65 -23.70
N LYS A 214 -1.97 -18.78 -23.76
CA LYS A 214 -1.60 -17.98 -22.59
C LYS A 214 -2.78 -17.06 -22.20
N PRO A 215 -3.21 -17.03 -20.93
CA PRO A 215 -4.33 -16.20 -20.47
C PRO A 215 -4.10 -14.68 -20.59
N SER A 216 -2.96 -14.25 -21.14
CA SER A 216 -2.69 -12.85 -21.51
C SER A 216 -3.51 -12.38 -22.72
N ASP A 217 -4.02 -13.29 -23.54
CA ASP A 217 -4.92 -12.98 -24.64
C ASP A 217 -6.34 -12.82 -24.09
N ILE A 218 -6.88 -11.59 -24.15
CA ILE A 218 -8.17 -11.21 -23.54
C ILE A 218 -9.33 -12.14 -23.97
N ASP A 219 -9.25 -12.70 -25.17
CA ASP A 219 -10.30 -13.52 -25.77
C ASP A 219 -10.29 -14.99 -25.30
N VAL A 220 -9.25 -15.43 -24.59
CA VAL A 220 -9.07 -16.84 -24.22
C VAL A 220 -10.15 -17.32 -23.25
N TYR A 221 -10.59 -16.46 -22.35
CA TYR A 221 -11.69 -16.79 -21.42
C TYR A 221 -13.02 -16.93 -22.16
N GLY A 222 -13.31 -16.04 -23.12
CA GLY A 222 -14.54 -16.10 -23.93
C GLY A 222 -14.57 -17.33 -24.84
N ALA A 223 -13.47 -17.61 -25.54
CA ALA A 223 -13.34 -18.79 -26.38
C ALA A 223 -13.49 -20.10 -25.57
N THR A 224 -12.90 -20.15 -24.38
CA THR A 224 -13.02 -21.32 -23.50
C THR A 224 -14.45 -21.49 -22.98
N ALA A 225 -15.14 -20.39 -22.63
CA ALA A 225 -16.54 -20.42 -22.20
C ALA A 225 -17.50 -20.91 -23.29
N LEU A 226 -17.21 -20.63 -24.57
CA LEU A 226 -17.98 -21.16 -25.71
C LEU A 226 -17.66 -22.62 -26.04
N LYS A 227 -16.41 -23.05 -25.82
CA LYS A 227 -15.92 -24.38 -26.18
C LYS A 227 -16.22 -25.45 -25.13
N ARG A 228 -16.26 -25.09 -23.85
CA ARG A 228 -16.33 -26.04 -22.73
C ARG A 228 -17.71 -26.04 -22.09
N THR A 229 -18.15 -27.24 -21.68
CA THR A 229 -19.39 -27.38 -20.92
C THR A 229 -19.18 -27.06 -19.44
N LYS A 230 -20.27 -26.75 -18.73
CA LYS A 230 -20.26 -26.57 -17.27
C LYS A 230 -19.63 -27.75 -16.55
N ASP A 231 -19.97 -28.97 -16.94
CA ASP A 231 -19.50 -30.19 -16.27
C ASP A 231 -17.98 -30.38 -16.43
N ASP A 232 -17.44 -30.04 -17.60
CA ASP A 232 -15.99 -30.09 -17.84
C ASP A 232 -15.25 -29.11 -16.94
N VAL A 233 -15.77 -27.88 -16.82
CA VAL A 233 -15.20 -26.82 -15.98
C VAL A 233 -15.26 -27.22 -14.50
N VAL A 234 -16.38 -27.76 -14.04
CA VAL A 234 -16.55 -28.20 -12.64
C VAL A 234 -15.59 -29.36 -12.32
N LYS A 235 -15.50 -30.37 -13.20
CA LYS A 235 -14.56 -31.49 -13.03
C LYS A 235 -13.11 -31.03 -12.99
N PHE A 236 -12.75 -30.07 -13.85
CA PHE A 236 -11.42 -29.47 -13.84
C PHE A 236 -11.13 -28.70 -12.55
N TYR A 237 -12.06 -27.84 -12.12
CA TYR A 237 -11.95 -27.07 -10.88
C TYR A 237 -11.78 -27.98 -9.66
N GLN A 238 -12.61 -29.01 -9.52
CA GLN A 238 -12.51 -29.96 -8.40
C GLN A 238 -11.15 -30.66 -8.37
N ARG A 239 -10.64 -31.09 -9.53
CA ARG A 239 -9.31 -31.71 -9.64
C ARG A 239 -8.20 -30.77 -9.15
N MET A 240 -8.28 -29.49 -9.51
CA MET A 240 -7.31 -28.46 -9.13
C MET A 240 -7.37 -28.13 -7.63
N VAL A 241 -8.57 -27.93 -7.08
CA VAL A 241 -8.74 -27.60 -5.66
C VAL A 241 -8.31 -28.74 -4.75
N ASN A 242 -8.58 -29.99 -5.14
CA ASN A 242 -8.19 -31.17 -4.36
C ASN A 242 -6.66 -31.37 -4.26
N GLN A 243 -5.87 -30.67 -5.08
CA GLN A 243 -4.40 -30.68 -4.98
C GLN A 243 -3.86 -29.67 -3.95
N ILE A 244 -4.71 -28.74 -3.48
CA ILE A 244 -4.36 -27.76 -2.46
C ILE A 244 -4.61 -28.38 -1.08
N PRO A 245 -3.60 -28.43 -0.19
CA PRO A 245 -3.79 -28.89 1.17
C PRO A 245 -4.89 -28.10 1.91
N LEU A 246 -5.76 -28.80 2.62
CA LEU A 246 -6.87 -28.18 3.37
C LEU A 246 -6.40 -27.49 4.67
N ASP A 247 -5.19 -27.79 5.13
CA ASP A 247 -4.58 -27.36 6.40
C ASP A 247 -3.66 -26.13 6.27
N ILE A 248 -3.83 -25.32 5.24
CA ILE A 248 -2.93 -24.16 4.97
C ILE A 248 -3.21 -22.97 5.90
N LEU A 249 -4.49 -22.76 6.26
CA LEU A 249 -4.99 -21.61 7.03
C LEU A 249 -5.30 -21.99 8.48
#